data_AF-A0A530AI72-F1
#
_entry.id   AF-A0A530AI72-F1
#
_cell.length_a   1.000
_cell.length_b   1.000
_cell.length_c   1.000
_cell.angle_alpha   90.00
_cell.angle_beta   90.00
_cell.angle_gamma   90.00
#
_symmetry.space_group_name_H-M   'P 1'
#
loop_
_entity.id
_entity.type
_entity.pdbx_description
1 polymer ?
#
loop_
_entity_poly.entity_id
_entity_poly.type
_entity_poly.pdbx_seq_one_letter_code
_entity_poly.pdbx_strand_id
1 'polypeptide(L)'
;LEKPLAGALKVHDLGVMASAIAVIDADRQLIATEIGLQVRDVKTGRLTLHTPIEADNPVTRSNDSRVHPCGALWTGTMGKGEEKGAGSIYWFFKGELRRLFSGITVSNSICFSQDGTIAYYTDTATGLLMRVACDPATGLPAGEVKVFVDHRSSKGYI
;
A
#
# COMPACT_ATOMS: atom_id res chain seq x y z
N LEU A 1 6.85 -28.51 -0.01
CA LEU A 1 5.85 -28.02 0.95
C LEU A 1 4.81 -27.21 0.17
N GLU A 2 4.01 -27.88 -0.65
CA GLU A 2 2.84 -27.25 -1.28
C GLU A 2 1.67 -28.18 -0.99
N LYS A 3 0.92 -27.87 0.07
CA LYS A 3 -0.40 -28.48 0.23
C LYS A 3 -1.26 -27.90 -0.90
N PRO A 4 -1.90 -28.72 -1.73
CA PRO A 4 -2.94 -28.22 -2.61
C PRO A 4 -3.97 -27.52 -1.73
N LEU A 5 -4.13 -26.21 -1.90
CA LEU A 5 -5.24 -25.50 -1.29
C LEU A 5 -6.51 -26.09 -1.91
N ALA A 6 -7.32 -26.78 -1.11
CA ALA A 6 -8.62 -27.25 -1.56
C ALA A 6 -9.49 -26.02 -1.83
N GLY A 7 -9.82 -25.77 -3.09
CA GLY A 7 -10.64 -24.63 -3.51
C GLY A 7 -10.59 -24.41 -5.01
N ALA A 8 -11.64 -23.83 -5.57
CA ALA A 8 -11.64 -23.39 -6.96
C ALA A 8 -10.89 -22.05 -7.07
N LEU A 9 -9.85 -22.00 -7.90
CA LEU A 9 -9.23 -20.74 -8.32
C LEU A 9 -10.22 -19.98 -9.22
N LYS A 10 -10.49 -18.72 -8.89
CA LYS A 10 -11.25 -17.81 -9.74
C LYS A 10 -10.37 -16.62 -10.12
N VAL A 11 -10.15 -16.44 -11.42
CA VAL A 11 -9.39 -15.32 -11.97
C VAL A 11 -10.37 -14.23 -12.42
N HIS A 12 -10.07 -12.98 -12.08
CA HIS A 12 -10.83 -11.81 -12.49
C HIS A 12 -9.88 -10.83 -13.17
N ASP A 13 -10.12 -10.53 -14.44
CA ASP A 13 -9.45 -9.42 -15.11
C ASP A 13 -10.00 -8.10 -14.55
N LEU A 14 -9.10 -7.18 -14.21
CA LEU A 14 -9.42 -5.88 -13.62
C LEU A 14 -9.31 -4.74 -14.63
N GLY A 15 -8.66 -4.94 -15.79
CA GLY A 15 -8.43 -3.92 -16.80
C GLY A 15 -7.51 -2.76 -16.40
N VAL A 16 -6.96 -2.78 -15.19
CA VAL A 16 -6.02 -1.80 -14.64
C VAL A 16 -4.96 -2.50 -13.79
N MET A 17 -3.78 -1.90 -13.66
CA MET A 17 -2.76 -2.39 -12.72
C MET A 17 -3.27 -2.26 -11.28
N ALA A 18 -3.36 -3.38 -10.58
CA ALA A 18 -3.71 -3.46 -9.17
C ALA A 18 -2.58 -4.12 -8.39
N SER A 19 -2.43 -3.76 -7.13
CA SER A 19 -1.29 -4.20 -6.31
C SER A 19 -1.66 -4.61 -4.88
N ALA A 20 -2.76 -4.09 -4.35
CA ALA A 20 -3.23 -4.43 -3.03
C ALA A 20 -4.76 -4.55 -2.95
N ILE A 21 -5.21 -5.33 -1.98
CA ILE A 21 -6.61 -5.59 -1.68
C ILE A 21 -6.85 -5.50 -0.17
N ALA A 22 -7.92 -4.82 0.23
CA ALA A 22 -8.41 -4.78 1.59
C ALA A 22 -9.89 -5.17 1.63
N VAL A 23 -10.33 -5.81 2.71
CA VAL A 23 -11.73 -6.17 2.91
C VAL A 23 -12.47 -4.98 3.50
N ILE A 24 -13.60 -4.59 2.89
CA ILE A 24 -14.52 -3.61 3.46
C ILE A 24 -15.59 -4.37 4.26
N ASP A 25 -16.24 -5.34 3.61
CA ASP A 25 -17.23 -6.24 4.19
C ASP A 25 -17.37 -7.53 3.35
N ALA A 26 -18.42 -8.32 3.58
CA ALA A 26 -18.66 -9.58 2.88
C ALA A 26 -18.90 -9.44 1.37
N ASP A 27 -19.43 -8.31 0.91
CA ASP A 27 -19.81 -8.07 -0.48
C ASP A 27 -18.82 -7.12 -1.19
N ARG A 28 -17.97 -6.41 -0.45
CA ARG A 28 -17.11 -5.34 -0.97
C ARG A 28 -15.67 -5.44 -0.53
N GLN A 29 -14.78 -5.16 -1.47
CA GLN A 29 -13.33 -5.05 -1.26
C GLN A 29 -12.85 -3.68 -1.76
N LEU A 30 -11.75 -3.18 -1.21
CA LEU A 30 -11.03 -2.01 -1.69
C LEU A 30 -9.77 -2.48 -2.41
N ILE A 31 -9.55 -2.03 -3.64
CA ILE A 31 -8.40 -2.37 -4.46
C ILE A 31 -7.57 -1.10 -4.69
N ALA A 32 -6.27 -1.15 -4.39
CA ALA A 32 -5.35 -0.10 -4.79
C ALA A 32 -4.89 -0.36 -6.23
N THR A 33 -5.12 0.61 -7.10
CA THR A 33 -4.79 0.53 -8.53
C THR A 33 -3.98 1.75 -8.98
N GLU A 34 -3.48 1.71 -10.22
CA GLU A 34 -2.74 2.82 -10.83
C GLU A 34 -3.52 4.13 -11.00
N ILE A 35 -4.83 4.13 -10.76
CA ILE A 35 -5.69 5.33 -10.80
C ILE A 35 -6.32 5.67 -9.44
N GLY A 36 -5.94 4.95 -8.38
CA GLY A 36 -6.44 5.17 -7.02
C GLY A 36 -7.13 3.99 -6.38
N LEU A 37 -7.98 4.29 -5.40
CA LEU A 37 -8.73 3.30 -4.64
C LEU A 37 -10.06 3.00 -5.33
N GLN A 38 -10.29 1.74 -5.66
CA GLN A 38 -11.51 1.26 -6.29
C GLN A 38 -12.24 0.27 -5.40
N VAL A 39 -13.56 0.43 -5.28
CA VAL A 39 -14.39 -0.59 -4.62
C VAL A 39 -14.71 -1.68 -5.63
N ARG A 40 -14.41 -2.92 -5.25
CA ARG A 40 -14.75 -4.14 -5.99
C ARG A 40 -15.97 -4.80 -5.37
N ASP A 41 -16.98 -5.06 -6.19
CA ASP A 41 -18.09 -5.94 -5.85
C ASP A 41 -17.62 -7.41 -5.93
N VAL A 42 -17.75 -8.17 -4.84
CA VAL A 42 -17.19 -9.53 -4.75
C VAL A 42 -17.88 -10.51 -5.70
N LYS A 43 -19.20 -10.35 -5.90
CA LYS A 43 -20.03 -11.27 -6.70
C LYS A 43 -19.74 -11.12 -8.19
N THR A 44 -19.74 -9.87 -8.66
CA THR A 44 -19.64 -9.51 -10.07
C THR A 44 -18.20 -9.24 -10.52
N GLY A 45 -17.32 -8.84 -9.58
CA GLY A 45 -15.98 -8.37 -9.87
C GLY A 45 -15.91 -6.93 -10.38
N ARG A 46 -17.05 -6.22 -10.48
CA ARG A 46 -17.11 -4.84 -10.97
C ARG A 46 -16.29 -3.92 -10.07
N LEU A 47 -15.46 -3.09 -10.68
CA LEU A 47 -14.72 -2.01 -10.01
C LEU A 47 -15.47 -0.68 -10.15
N THR A 48 -15.39 0.16 -9.12
CA THR A 48 -15.90 1.54 -9.13
C THR A 48 -14.90 2.43 -8.42
N LEU A 49 -14.45 3.49 -9.10
CA LEU A 49 -13.52 4.45 -8.51
C LEU A 49 -14.15 5.11 -7.27
N HIS A 50 -13.44 5.03 -6.14
CA HIS A 50 -13.87 5.60 -4.87
C HIS A 50 -13.05 6.84 -4.51
N THR A 51 -11.72 6.76 -4.61
CA THR A 51 -10.82 7.88 -4.31
C THR A 51 -9.68 7.89 -5.32
N PRO A 52 -9.54 8.94 -6.15
CA PRO A 52 -8.41 9.04 -7.07
C PRO A 52 -7.11 9.22 -6.28
N ILE A 53 -6.06 8.51 -6.70
CA ILE A 53 -4.68 8.72 -6.23
C ILE A 53 -3.83 8.69 -7.48
N GLU A 54 -3.19 9.81 -7.80
CA GLU A 54 -2.35 9.97 -8.99
C GLU A 54 -3.06 9.56 -10.31
N ALA A 55 -4.39 9.70 -10.38
CA ALA A 55 -5.20 9.22 -11.51
C ALA A 55 -4.86 9.90 -12.86
N ASP A 56 -4.26 11.08 -12.82
CA ASP A 56 -3.78 11.87 -13.93
C ASP A 56 -2.28 11.66 -14.24
N ASN A 57 -1.61 10.78 -13.50
CA ASN A 57 -0.19 10.49 -13.67
C ASN A 57 0.02 9.14 -14.39
N PRO A 58 0.31 9.13 -15.70
CA PRO A 58 0.47 7.87 -16.44
C PRO A 58 1.75 7.11 -16.06
N VAL A 59 2.72 7.78 -15.41
CA VAL A 59 4.03 7.22 -15.04
C VAL A 59 3.91 6.25 -13.87
N THR A 60 3.01 6.52 -12.93
CA THR A 60 2.97 5.78 -11.66
C THR A 60 1.91 4.70 -11.65
N ARG A 61 2.07 3.77 -10.71
CA ARG A 61 1.10 2.76 -10.34
C ARG A 61 1.09 2.60 -8.83
N SER A 62 0.01 2.03 -8.29
CA SER A 62 0.00 1.52 -6.91
C SER A 62 1.05 0.40 -6.72
N ASN A 63 1.53 0.22 -5.48
CA ASN A 63 2.39 -0.89 -5.09
C ASN A 63 1.98 -1.50 -3.72
N ASP A 64 2.87 -1.57 -2.74
CA ASP A 64 2.51 -2.15 -1.44
C ASP A 64 1.53 -1.27 -0.66
N SER A 65 0.60 -1.90 0.05
CA SER A 65 -0.38 -1.22 0.89
C SER A 65 -0.72 -2.07 2.11
N ARG A 66 -1.04 -1.43 3.24
CA ARG A 66 -1.55 -2.13 4.42
C ARG A 66 -2.55 -1.32 5.20
N VAL A 67 -3.56 -2.01 5.72
CA VAL A 67 -4.54 -1.45 6.66
C VAL A 67 -3.93 -1.42 8.06
N HIS A 68 -3.85 -0.23 8.64
CA HIS A 68 -3.54 0.02 10.04
C HIS A 68 -4.64 -0.55 10.94
N PRO A 69 -4.34 -1.02 12.18
CA PRO A 69 -5.35 -1.58 13.10
C PRO A 69 -6.61 -0.74 13.33
N CYS A 70 -6.52 0.60 13.21
CA CYS A 70 -7.68 1.50 13.33
C CYS A 70 -8.58 1.58 12.08
N GLY A 71 -8.19 0.93 10.98
CA GLY A 71 -8.91 0.94 9.70
C GLY A 71 -8.39 1.96 8.67
N ALA A 72 -7.37 2.76 9.00
CA ALA A 72 -6.69 3.60 8.00
C ALA A 72 -5.88 2.74 7.03
N LEU A 73 -5.78 3.14 5.77
CA LEU A 73 -4.96 2.48 4.76
C LEU A 73 -3.72 3.32 4.49
N TRP A 74 -2.54 2.72 4.60
CA TRP A 74 -1.35 3.25 3.94
C TRP A 74 -1.20 2.57 2.59
N THR A 75 -1.07 3.35 1.51
CA THR A 75 -0.95 2.84 0.15
C THR A 75 0.20 3.51 -0.58
N GLY A 76 1.12 2.69 -1.09
CA GLY A 76 2.28 3.13 -1.85
C GLY A 76 1.97 3.29 -3.34
N THR A 77 2.65 4.24 -3.96
CA THR A 77 2.80 4.36 -5.41
C THR A 77 4.28 4.24 -5.78
N MET A 78 4.53 3.93 -7.05
CA MET A 78 5.87 3.91 -7.65
C MET A 78 5.77 4.16 -9.15
N GLY A 79 6.88 4.54 -9.76
CA GLY A 79 7.00 4.58 -11.21
C GLY A 79 6.87 3.17 -11.83
N LYS A 80 6.18 3.07 -12.98
CA LYS A 80 6.00 1.79 -13.71
C LYS A 80 7.33 1.23 -14.21
N GLY A 81 8.27 2.12 -14.54
CA GLY A 81 9.66 1.77 -14.90
C GLY A 81 10.63 1.91 -13.72
N GLU A 82 10.15 1.94 -12.47
CA GLU A 82 10.95 2.19 -11.28
C GLU A 82 11.67 3.56 -11.31
N GLU A 83 11.02 4.56 -11.89
CA GLU A 83 11.52 5.92 -11.97
C GLU A 83 11.88 6.45 -10.58
N LYS A 84 13.13 6.89 -10.44
CA LYS A 84 13.69 7.35 -9.16
C LYS A 84 12.83 8.44 -8.53
N GLY A 85 12.32 8.16 -7.34
CA GLY A 85 11.53 9.09 -6.55
C GLY A 85 10.17 9.48 -7.12
N ALA A 86 9.65 8.78 -8.13
CA ALA A 86 8.35 9.09 -8.73
C ALA A 86 7.15 8.75 -7.82
N GLY A 87 7.34 7.79 -6.91
CA GLY A 87 6.32 7.30 -6.00
C GLY A 87 6.19 8.10 -4.70
N SER A 88 5.13 7.75 -3.97
CA SER A 88 4.75 8.32 -2.70
C SER A 88 4.08 7.26 -1.82
N ILE A 89 3.95 7.52 -0.52
CA ILE A 89 3.08 6.76 0.38
C ILE A 89 1.94 7.69 0.80
N TYR A 90 0.71 7.23 0.62
CA TYR A 90 -0.50 7.93 0.99
C TYR A 90 -1.17 7.27 2.19
N TRP A 91 -1.86 8.07 2.98
CA TRP A 91 -2.77 7.65 4.04
C TRP A 91 -4.19 7.97 3.60
N PHE A 92 -5.09 7.00 3.73
CA PHE A 92 -6.52 7.16 3.53
C PHE A 92 -7.27 6.72 4.77
N PHE A 93 -8.15 7.57 5.30
CA PHE A 93 -9.01 7.20 6.42
C PHE A 93 -10.29 8.03 6.41
N LYS A 94 -11.44 7.35 6.54
CA LYS A 94 -12.77 7.98 6.65
C LYS A 94 -13.06 9.04 5.56
N GLY A 95 -12.62 8.78 4.33
CA GLY A 95 -12.85 9.66 3.18
C GLY A 95 -11.78 10.73 2.97
N GLU A 96 -10.83 10.87 3.90
CA GLU A 96 -9.71 11.79 3.75
C GLU A 96 -8.49 11.09 3.18
N LEU A 97 -7.81 11.75 2.23
CA LEU A 97 -6.55 11.31 1.63
C LEU A 97 -5.45 12.32 1.94
N ARG A 98 -4.30 11.84 2.41
CA ARG A 98 -3.09 12.65 2.63
C ARG A 98 -1.88 11.95 2.07
N ARG A 99 -0.94 12.70 1.48
CA ARG A 99 0.39 12.17 1.17
C ARG A 99 1.25 12.23 2.44
N LEU A 100 1.79 11.09 2.86
CA LEU A 100 2.68 11.00 4.01
C LEU A 100 4.14 11.23 3.61
N PHE A 101 4.58 10.51 2.59
CA PHE A 101 5.97 10.54 2.12
C PHE A 101 5.99 10.66 0.59
N SER A 102 6.92 11.43 0.05
CA SER A 102 7.14 11.60 -1.39
C SER A 102 8.59 11.29 -1.72
N GLY A 103 8.92 11.13 -3.01
CA GLY A 103 10.29 10.84 -3.42
C GLY A 103 10.67 9.39 -3.19
N ILE A 104 9.68 8.49 -3.17
CA ILE A 104 9.87 7.05 -3.02
C ILE A 104 10.08 6.45 -4.41
N THR A 105 11.10 5.62 -4.61
CA THR A 105 11.33 4.93 -5.88
C THR A 105 10.45 3.68 -5.98
N VAL A 106 10.52 2.80 -4.98
CA VAL A 106 9.70 1.57 -4.89
C VAL A 106 9.15 1.44 -3.46
N SER A 107 7.88 1.82 -3.23
CA SER A 107 7.25 1.71 -1.90
C SER A 107 7.00 0.25 -1.53
N ASN A 108 7.54 -0.23 -0.41
CA ASN A 108 7.33 -1.60 0.04
C ASN A 108 7.32 -1.71 1.58
N SER A 109 7.17 -2.94 2.08
CA SER A 109 7.29 -3.32 3.49
C SER A 109 6.44 -2.49 4.45
N ILE A 110 5.30 -1.96 3.96
CA ILE A 110 4.35 -1.22 4.78
C ILE A 110 3.76 -2.20 5.78
N CYS A 111 4.08 -2.02 7.06
CA CYS A 111 3.45 -2.77 8.13
C CYS A 111 3.34 -1.98 9.43
N PHE A 112 2.58 -2.52 10.37
CA PHE A 112 2.30 -1.87 11.64
C PHE A 112 2.52 -2.85 12.79
N SER A 113 3.04 -2.32 13.90
CA SER A 113 2.98 -3.00 15.19
C SER A 113 1.53 -3.38 15.55
N GLN A 114 1.37 -4.42 16.38
CA GLN A 114 0.06 -4.96 16.74
C GLN A 114 -0.85 -3.95 17.43
N ASP A 115 -0.28 -3.05 18.24
CA ASP A 115 -1.01 -1.97 18.93
C ASP A 115 -1.19 -0.71 18.07
N GLY A 116 -0.66 -0.69 16.84
CA GLY A 116 -0.76 0.43 15.92
C GLY A 116 0.14 1.63 16.27
N THR A 117 1.04 1.51 17.24
CA THR A 117 1.84 2.66 17.69
C THR A 117 3.11 2.90 16.86
N ILE A 118 3.47 1.94 16.02
CA ILE A 118 4.63 1.99 15.12
C ILE A 118 4.21 1.55 13.72
N ALA A 119 4.60 2.35 12.72
CA ALA A 119 4.55 2.00 11.32
C ALA A 119 5.96 1.75 10.78
N TYR A 120 6.06 0.82 9.83
CA TYR A 120 7.28 0.49 9.09
C TYR A 120 6.99 0.64 7.60
N TYR A 121 8.00 1.03 6.84
CA TYR A 121 7.96 1.07 5.37
C TYR A 121 9.37 1.15 4.82
N THR A 122 9.55 0.88 3.53
CA THR A 122 10.83 1.08 2.83
C THR A 122 10.61 1.79 1.51
N ASP A 123 11.64 2.51 1.06
CA ASP A 123 11.92 2.63 -0.37
C ASP A 123 12.93 1.53 -0.71
N THR A 124 12.50 0.49 -1.43
CA THR A 124 13.35 -0.68 -1.71
C THR A 124 14.68 -0.28 -2.36
N ALA A 125 14.69 0.77 -3.18
CA ALA A 125 15.91 1.26 -3.85
C ALA A 125 16.96 1.82 -2.88
N THR A 126 16.56 2.18 -1.66
CA THR A 126 17.48 2.70 -0.62
C THR A 126 18.09 1.58 0.23
N GLY A 127 17.46 0.40 0.29
CA GLY A 127 17.84 -0.68 1.19
C GLY A 127 17.67 -0.35 2.68
N LEU A 128 16.82 0.61 3.02
CA LEU A 128 16.58 1.05 4.40
C LEU A 128 15.13 0.79 4.81
N LEU A 129 14.91 -0.11 5.76
CA LEU A 129 13.61 -0.23 6.42
C LEU A 129 13.49 0.89 7.45
N MET A 130 12.49 1.72 7.27
CA MET A 130 12.17 2.84 8.14
C MET A 130 11.15 2.41 9.19
N ARG A 131 11.18 3.09 10.33
CA ARG A 131 10.11 3.08 11.33
C ARG A 131 9.72 4.50 11.70
N VAL A 132 8.46 4.69 12.04
CA VAL A 132 7.95 5.96 12.57
C VAL A 132 6.89 5.67 13.62
N ALA A 133 6.85 6.48 14.68
CA ALA A 133 5.74 6.43 15.62
C ALA A 133 4.43 6.73 14.87
N CYS A 134 3.34 6.11 15.28
CA CYS A 134 2.04 6.22 14.64
C CYS A 134 0.97 6.42 15.71
N ASP A 135 0.03 7.31 15.48
CA ASP A 135 -1.11 7.48 16.38
C ASP A 135 -2.07 6.29 16.19
N PRO A 136 -2.29 5.45 17.21
CA PRO A 136 -3.12 4.26 17.08
C PRO A 136 -4.59 4.59 16.80
N ALA A 137 -5.07 5.81 17.08
CA ALA A 137 -6.45 6.20 16.82
C ALA A 137 -6.68 6.63 15.35
N THR A 138 -5.66 7.14 14.68
CA THR A 138 -5.78 7.74 13.34
C THR A 138 -4.95 7.03 12.27
N GLY A 139 -3.91 6.30 12.66
CA GLY A 139 -2.95 5.70 11.75
C GLY A 139 -2.02 6.73 11.09
N LEU A 140 -1.93 7.95 11.62
CA LEU A 140 -1.04 8.99 11.11
C LEU A 140 0.36 8.88 11.77
N PRO A 141 1.45 9.19 11.03
CA PRO A 141 2.76 9.35 11.63
C PRO A 141 2.75 10.40 12.76
N ALA A 142 3.39 10.08 13.88
CA ALA A 142 3.41 10.87 15.11
C ALA A 142 4.86 11.07 15.61
N GLY A 143 5.74 11.57 14.75
CA GLY A 143 7.13 11.88 15.11
C GLY A 143 8.10 11.75 13.95
N GLU A 144 9.38 11.74 14.27
CA GLU A 144 10.45 11.59 13.28
C GLU A 144 10.55 10.16 12.76
N VAL A 145 10.76 10.05 11.44
CA VAL A 145 11.11 8.79 10.78
C VAL A 145 12.55 8.43 11.13
N LYS A 146 12.80 7.16 11.47
CA LYS A 146 14.11 6.63 11.83
C LYS A 146 14.41 5.37 11.05
N VAL A 147 15.68 5.13 10.73
CA VAL A 147 16.11 3.84 10.19
C VAL A 147 15.88 2.77 11.28
N PHE A 148 15.22 1.69 10.90
CA PHE A 148 15.03 0.50 11.73
C PHE A 148 16.02 -0.61 11.34
N VAL A 149 16.17 -0.86 10.04
CA VAL A 149 17.15 -1.82 9.49
C VAL A 149 17.88 -1.19 8.31
N ASP A 150 19.21 -1.36 8.28
CA ASP A 150 20.06 -1.00 7.15
C ASP A 150 20.50 -2.28 6.43
N HIS A 151 20.01 -2.49 5.21
CA HIS A 151 20.27 -3.70 4.40
C HIS A 151 21.24 -3.45 3.26
N ARG A 152 21.86 -2.26 3.17
CA ARG A 152 22.74 -1.90 2.05
C ARG A 152 23.98 -2.81 1.92
N SER A 153 24.38 -3.47 3.00
CA SER A 153 25.50 -4.43 3.02
C SER A 153 25.08 -5.90 2.90
N SER A 154 23.79 -6.17 2.76
CA SER A 154 23.23 -7.53 2.71
C SER A 154 22.79 -7.90 1.30
N LYS A 155 22.66 -9.21 1.03
CA LYS A 155 22.11 -9.72 -0.24
C LYS A 155 20.59 -9.84 -0.12
N GLY A 156 19.87 -9.47 -1.18
CA GLY A 156 18.42 -9.57 -1.28
C GLY A 156 17.73 -8.22 -1.31
N TYR A 157 16.40 -8.24 -1.13
CA TYR A 157 15.57 -7.05 -1.03
C TYR A 157 14.94 -6.98 0.36
N ILE A 158 14.63 -5.76 0.81
CA ILE A 158 13.82 -5.45 1.98
C ILE A 158 12.39 -5.12 1.56
#